data_AF-A0A1F5VF87-F1
#
_entry.id   AF-A0A1F5VF87-F1
#
_cell.length_a   1.000
_cell.length_b   1.000
_cell.length_c   1.000
_cell.angle_alpha   90.00
_cell.angle_beta   90.00
_cell.angle_gamma   90.00
#
_symmetry.space_group_name_H-M   'P 1'
#
loop_
_entity.id
_entity.type
_entity.pdbx_description
1 polymer ?
#
loop_
_entity_poly.entity_id
_entity_poly.type
_entity_poly.pdbx_seq_one_letter_code
_entity_poly.pdbx_strand_id
1 'polypeptide(L)'
;MSLERIFETKKDTENERWLEASVDECGGARGGGITVQIHKLENFNLPTELKKRTGSFIEMAGPTKYGYGFYDFQIGQGPKPLDLAKEVPRDRFYTSNIFKGLPQWSGSAGEFKGFIDTVAFRADARALPIKTGSIDGVFCSCLASVSPRGAEDIRQQTPSEAVSADVAAGGREDVKILRRRAIEEVWRALKRGGLLIWQGGLKSDLEFGKQIGFSVPHYEEQVFHDGQKTYKIVFLKKV
;
A
#
# COMPACT_ATOMS: atom_id res chain seq x y z
N MET A 1 5.56 -21.52 -15.35
CA MET A 1 4.25 -22.12 -15.68
C MET A 1 3.33 -21.84 -14.50
N SER A 2 2.38 -20.92 -14.64
CA SER A 2 1.38 -20.61 -13.61
C SER A 2 0.19 -21.56 -13.77
N LEU A 3 -0.21 -22.23 -12.69
CA LEU A 3 -1.46 -22.98 -12.65
C LEU A 3 -2.58 -22.01 -12.28
N GLU A 4 -3.38 -21.62 -13.26
CA GLU A 4 -4.54 -20.76 -13.06
C GLU A 4 -5.71 -21.61 -12.55
N ARG A 5 -6.15 -21.35 -11.32
CA ARG A 5 -7.45 -21.83 -10.83
C ARG A 5 -8.30 -20.61 -10.50
N ILE A 6 -9.30 -20.35 -11.33
CA ILE A 6 -10.37 -19.38 -11.06
C ILE A 6 -11.45 -20.16 -10.32
N PHE A 7 -11.66 -19.83 -9.05
CA PHE A 7 -12.76 -20.38 -8.27
C PHE A 7 -13.84 -19.31 -8.16
N GLU A 8 -15.06 -19.70 -8.53
CA GLU A 8 -16.22 -18.84 -8.46
C GLU A 8 -16.97 -19.17 -7.17
N THR A 9 -16.86 -18.37 -6.10
CA THR A 9 -17.77 -18.50 -4.96
C THR A 9 -17.82 -17.28 -4.04
N LYS A 10 -19.04 -16.73 -3.91
CA LYS A 10 -19.81 -16.36 -2.69
C LYS A 10 -20.65 -15.10 -2.92
N LYS A 11 -21.96 -15.24 -2.72
CA LYS A 11 -22.90 -14.14 -2.47
C LYS A 11 -22.82 -13.82 -0.97
N ASP A 12 -22.12 -12.77 -0.59
CA ASP A 12 -22.08 -12.33 0.83
C ASP A 12 -23.25 -11.40 1.19
N THR A 13 -23.90 -10.79 0.19
CA THR A 13 -25.18 -10.06 0.29
C THR A 13 -25.92 -10.14 -1.04
N GLU A 14 -27.22 -9.82 -1.09
CA GLU A 14 -28.07 -10.06 -2.27
C GLU A 14 -27.57 -9.47 -3.61
N ASN A 15 -26.59 -8.55 -3.62
CA ASN A 15 -26.16 -7.83 -4.82
C ASN A 15 -24.62 -7.71 -5.08
N GLU A 16 -23.74 -8.30 -4.27
CA GLU A 16 -22.28 -8.23 -4.51
C GLU A 16 -21.71 -9.62 -4.88
N ARG A 17 -21.09 -9.74 -6.06
CA ARG A 17 -20.42 -10.95 -6.55
C ARG A 17 -18.90 -10.78 -6.47
N TRP A 18 -18.24 -11.74 -5.83
CA TRP A 18 -16.79 -11.81 -5.69
C TRP A 18 -16.19 -12.77 -6.72
N LEU A 19 -15.02 -12.39 -7.22
CA LEU A 19 -14.16 -13.19 -8.07
C LEU A 19 -12.89 -13.55 -7.28
N GLU A 20 -12.43 -14.78 -7.45
CA GLU A 20 -11.20 -15.28 -6.83
C GLU A 20 -10.27 -15.91 -7.88
N ALA A 21 -8.97 -15.66 -7.72
CA ALA A 21 -7.94 -16.27 -8.56
C ALA A 21 -6.65 -16.48 -7.76
N SER A 22 -5.82 -17.41 -8.22
CA SER A 22 -4.52 -17.71 -7.62
C SER A 22 -3.40 -17.57 -8.65
N VAL A 23 -2.29 -16.97 -8.25
CA VAL A 23 -1.06 -16.85 -9.07
C VAL A 23 0.13 -17.32 -8.24
N ASP A 24 0.95 -18.20 -8.79
CA ASP A 24 2.24 -18.57 -8.20
C ASP A 24 3.36 -17.73 -8.83
N GLU A 25 4.00 -16.89 -8.03
CA GLU A 25 5.16 -16.11 -8.40
C GLU A 25 6.44 -16.87 -8.02
N CYS A 26 7.25 -17.23 -9.02
CA CYS A 26 8.61 -17.74 -8.79
C CYS A 26 9.59 -16.57 -8.66
N GLY A 27 10.17 -16.34 -7.47
CA GLY A 27 11.33 -15.47 -7.32
C GLY A 27 11.19 -14.27 -6.38
N GLY A 28 10.70 -14.48 -5.15
CA GLY A 28 10.92 -13.48 -4.10
C GLY A 28 12.41 -13.33 -3.78
N ALA A 29 12.82 -12.18 -3.22
CA ALA A 29 14.21 -11.87 -2.82
C ALA A 29 14.86 -12.91 -1.87
N ARG A 30 14.08 -13.88 -1.35
CA ARG A 30 14.51 -14.98 -0.48
C ARG A 30 14.57 -16.35 -1.16
N GLY A 31 14.41 -16.43 -2.49
CA GLY A 31 14.54 -17.69 -3.24
C GLY A 31 13.36 -18.67 -3.07
N GLY A 32 12.29 -18.27 -2.40
CA GLY A 32 11.04 -19.04 -2.27
C GLY A 32 9.96 -18.55 -3.24
N GLY A 33 9.08 -19.47 -3.66
CA GLY A 33 7.85 -19.11 -4.36
C GLY A 33 6.89 -18.34 -3.45
N ILE A 34 6.09 -17.46 -4.04
CA ILE A 34 5.01 -16.72 -3.38
C ILE A 34 3.72 -17.13 -4.07
N THR A 35 2.70 -17.53 -3.30
CA THR A 35 1.36 -17.74 -3.83
C THR A 35 0.51 -16.51 -3.52
N VAL A 36 -0.09 -15.92 -4.53
CA VAL A 36 -0.97 -14.75 -4.43
C VAL A 36 -2.40 -15.20 -4.63
N GLN A 37 -3.23 -15.08 -3.60
CA GLN A 37 -4.69 -15.22 -3.70
C GLN A 37 -5.30 -13.84 -3.93
N ILE A 38 -6.07 -13.68 -4.99
CA ILE A 38 -6.63 -12.41 -5.42
C ILE A 38 -8.14 -12.47 -5.19
N HIS A 39 -8.70 -11.51 -4.46
CA HIS A 39 -10.13 -11.40 -4.16
C HIS A 39 -10.65 -10.04 -4.58
N LYS A 40 -11.63 -10.01 -5.48
CA LYS A 40 -12.08 -8.77 -6.11
C LYS A 40 -13.58 -8.80 -6.40
N LEU A 41 -14.27 -7.68 -6.21
CA LEU A 41 -15.66 -7.52 -6.67
C LEU A 41 -15.72 -7.54 -8.20
N GLU A 42 -16.66 -8.31 -8.76
CA GLU A 42 -16.83 -8.52 -10.20
C GLU A 42 -16.88 -7.21 -10.99
N ASN A 43 -17.64 -6.23 -10.49
CA ASN A 43 -17.85 -4.94 -11.15
C ASN A 43 -16.83 -3.86 -10.75
N PHE A 44 -15.82 -4.19 -9.95
CA PHE A 44 -14.75 -3.26 -9.62
C PHE A 44 -13.66 -3.34 -10.70
N ASN A 45 -13.12 -2.21 -11.15
CA ASN A 45 -11.94 -2.20 -12.01
C ASN A 45 -10.99 -1.11 -11.54
N LEU A 46 -9.89 -1.51 -10.91
CA LEU A 46 -8.98 -0.58 -10.23
C LEU A 46 -8.38 0.49 -11.17
N PRO A 47 -7.88 0.15 -12.38
CA PRO A 47 -7.42 1.17 -13.34
C PRO A 47 -8.51 2.17 -13.71
N THR A 48 -9.71 1.70 -13.99
CA THR A 48 -10.85 2.55 -14.35
C THR A 48 -11.24 3.46 -13.19
N GLU A 49 -11.25 2.93 -11.98
CA GLU A 49 -11.50 3.70 -10.77
C GLU A 49 -10.44 4.80 -10.58
N LEU A 50 -9.16 4.49 -10.67
CA LEU A 50 -8.11 5.51 -10.58
C LEU A 50 -8.27 6.61 -11.65
N LYS A 51 -8.67 6.27 -12.87
CA LYS A 51 -8.90 7.24 -13.97
C LYS A 51 -10.11 8.15 -13.75
N LYS A 52 -11.17 7.67 -13.09
CA LYS A 52 -12.35 8.49 -12.75
C LYS A 52 -12.02 9.63 -11.77
N ARG A 53 -10.92 9.50 -11.04
CA ARG A 53 -10.50 10.44 -10.00
C ARG A 53 -9.63 11.53 -10.63
N THR A 54 -10.10 12.77 -10.53
CA THR A 54 -9.50 13.92 -11.19
C THR A 54 -8.61 14.76 -10.28
N GLY A 55 -8.73 14.57 -8.97
CA GLY A 55 -7.99 15.32 -7.94
C GLY A 55 -6.62 14.74 -7.63
N SER A 56 -6.08 15.15 -6.49
CA SER A 56 -4.72 14.84 -6.05
C SER A 56 -4.62 13.44 -5.43
N PHE A 57 -3.49 12.81 -5.68
CA PHE A 57 -3.05 11.55 -5.09
C PHE A 57 -1.79 11.77 -4.28
N ILE A 58 -1.66 11.03 -3.19
CA ILE A 58 -0.53 11.16 -2.30
C ILE A 58 0.10 9.81 -2.06
N GLU A 59 1.42 9.77 -2.16
CA GLU A 59 2.22 8.67 -1.63
C GLU A 59 2.60 8.99 -0.19
N MET A 60 2.32 8.08 0.74
CA MET A 60 2.76 8.17 2.12
C MET A 60 3.66 7.00 2.50
N ALA A 61 4.62 7.27 3.38
CA ALA A 61 5.67 6.33 3.82
C ALA A 61 6.74 5.99 2.77
N GLY A 62 6.66 6.58 1.57
CA GLY A 62 7.66 6.48 0.52
C GLY A 62 7.39 5.33 -0.47
N PRO A 63 7.60 5.55 -1.78
CA PRO A 63 7.31 4.56 -2.80
C PRO A 63 8.25 3.35 -2.70
N THR A 64 7.76 2.17 -3.05
CA THR A 64 8.64 1.02 -3.22
C THR A 64 9.50 1.17 -4.48
N LYS A 65 10.67 0.52 -4.48
CA LYS A 65 11.53 0.35 -5.66
C LYS A 65 10.78 -0.22 -6.89
N TYR A 66 9.70 -0.95 -6.67
CA TYR A 66 8.93 -1.66 -7.69
C TYR A 66 7.54 -1.05 -7.92
N GLY A 67 7.25 0.12 -7.36
CA GLY A 67 5.94 0.77 -7.46
C GLY A 67 4.83 0.01 -6.72
N TYR A 68 3.64 0.03 -7.31
CA TYR A 68 2.40 -0.53 -6.75
C TYR A 68 1.87 -1.63 -7.65
N GLY A 69 2.23 -2.87 -7.34
CA GLY A 69 1.89 -4.03 -8.14
C GLY A 69 0.62 -4.71 -7.64
N PHE A 70 -0.39 -4.85 -8.49
CA PHE A 70 -1.60 -5.64 -8.24
C PHE A 70 -1.83 -6.62 -9.40
N TYR A 71 -2.84 -7.47 -9.28
CA TYR A 71 -3.38 -8.30 -10.34
C TYR A 71 -4.80 -7.85 -10.67
N ASP A 72 -5.12 -7.76 -11.96
CA ASP A 72 -6.48 -7.55 -12.42
C ASP A 72 -6.96 -8.75 -13.23
N PHE A 73 -8.25 -9.03 -13.18
CA PHE A 73 -8.88 -10.10 -13.93
C PHE A 73 -10.38 -9.88 -14.13
N GLN A 74 -10.91 -10.60 -15.12
CA GLN A 74 -12.33 -10.66 -15.48
C GLN A 74 -12.74 -12.12 -15.63
N ILE A 75 -14.04 -12.40 -15.56
CA ILE A 75 -14.56 -13.76 -15.82
C ILE A 75 -14.09 -14.23 -17.20
N GLY A 76 -13.53 -15.43 -17.25
CA GLY A 76 -12.99 -16.03 -18.48
C GLY A 76 -11.61 -15.53 -18.89
N GLN A 77 -10.96 -14.66 -18.10
CA GLN A 77 -9.57 -14.24 -18.31
C GLN A 77 -8.72 -14.55 -17.07
N GLY A 78 -7.50 -15.02 -17.30
CA GLY A 78 -6.51 -15.22 -16.23
C GLY A 78 -6.02 -13.89 -15.63
N PRO A 79 -5.46 -13.91 -14.40
CA PRO A 79 -4.88 -12.74 -13.75
C PRO A 79 -3.74 -12.10 -14.56
N LYS A 80 -3.78 -10.77 -14.66
CA LYS A 80 -2.75 -9.98 -15.34
C LYS A 80 -2.10 -9.00 -14.34
N PRO A 81 -0.77 -8.88 -14.32
CA PRO A 81 -0.10 -7.92 -13.47
C PRO A 81 -0.44 -6.48 -13.88
N LEU A 82 -0.58 -5.62 -12.88
CA LEU A 82 -0.96 -4.23 -12.98
C LEU A 82 0.01 -3.38 -12.17
N ASP A 83 0.57 -2.35 -12.80
CA ASP A 83 1.42 -1.35 -12.16
C ASP A 83 0.64 -0.04 -12.01
N LEU A 84 0.13 0.21 -10.80
CA LEU A 84 -0.74 1.35 -10.53
C LEU A 84 -0.02 2.69 -10.63
N ALA A 85 1.32 2.71 -10.54
CA ALA A 85 2.09 3.93 -10.71
C ALA A 85 1.93 4.53 -12.13
N LYS A 86 1.52 3.71 -13.11
CA LYS A 86 1.27 4.14 -14.50
C LYS A 86 -0.15 4.65 -14.72
N GLU A 87 -1.07 4.40 -13.79
CA GLU A 87 -2.49 4.74 -13.93
C GLU A 87 -2.81 6.15 -13.41
N VAL A 88 -1.87 6.79 -12.70
CA VAL A 88 -2.02 8.15 -12.16
C VAL A 88 -1.05 9.12 -12.84
N PRO A 89 -1.55 10.24 -13.41
CA PRO A 89 -0.71 11.31 -13.94
C PRO A 89 0.23 11.91 -12.88
N ARG A 90 1.50 12.11 -13.26
CA ARG A 90 2.56 12.58 -12.35
C ARG A 90 2.30 13.95 -11.75
N ASP A 91 1.67 14.85 -12.50
CA ASP A 91 1.32 16.21 -12.06
C ASP A 91 0.27 16.24 -10.95
N ARG A 92 -0.37 15.11 -10.66
CA ARG A 92 -1.37 14.95 -9.59
C ARG A 92 -0.88 14.07 -8.44
N PHE A 93 0.35 13.56 -8.50
CA PHE A 93 0.89 12.59 -7.56
C PHE A 93 1.98 13.22 -6.69
N TYR A 94 1.71 13.36 -5.39
CA TYR A 94 2.58 14.06 -4.46
C TYR A 94 3.16 13.09 -3.42
N THR A 95 4.48 13.08 -3.28
CA THR A 95 5.14 12.20 -2.32
C THR A 95 5.35 12.86 -0.98
N SER A 96 4.97 12.18 0.10
CA SER A 96 5.20 12.61 1.48
C SER A 96 6.13 11.66 2.22
N ASN A 97 7.05 12.22 2.99
CA ASN A 97 7.92 11.45 3.89
C ASN A 97 8.30 12.30 5.12
N ILE A 98 8.61 11.66 6.25
CA ILE A 98 9.15 12.37 7.42
C ILE A 98 10.58 12.88 7.15
N PHE A 99 11.32 12.19 6.28
CA PHE A 99 12.67 12.54 5.85
C PHE A 99 12.65 13.54 4.69
N LYS A 100 13.77 14.26 4.48
CA LYS A 100 13.93 15.26 3.40
C LYS A 100 13.92 14.66 1.99
N GLY A 101 13.99 13.34 1.86
CA GLY A 101 13.86 12.61 0.60
C GLY A 101 13.47 11.16 0.86
N LEU A 102 13.52 10.32 -0.17
CA LEU A 102 13.20 8.89 -0.10
C LEU A 102 14.46 8.07 0.10
N PRO A 103 14.53 7.17 1.09
CA PRO A 103 15.74 6.39 1.31
C PRO A 103 16.03 5.49 0.10
N GLN A 104 17.22 5.63 -0.48
CA GLN A 104 17.69 4.85 -1.61
C GLN A 104 18.48 3.65 -1.12
N TRP A 105 18.14 2.48 -1.66
CA TRP A 105 18.82 1.22 -1.36
C TRP A 105 19.41 0.63 -2.63
N SER A 106 20.60 0.05 -2.55
CA SER A 106 21.25 -0.60 -3.69
C SER A 106 21.85 -1.96 -3.32
N GLY A 107 22.20 -2.74 -4.35
CA GLY A 107 22.72 -4.10 -4.20
C GLY A 107 21.67 -5.12 -3.73
N SER A 108 22.05 -6.40 -3.74
CA SER A 108 21.23 -7.50 -3.24
C SER A 108 21.12 -7.52 -1.71
N ALA A 109 22.07 -6.90 -1.01
CA ALA A 109 22.12 -6.82 0.45
C ALA A 109 21.38 -5.60 1.05
N GLY A 110 20.85 -4.70 0.20
CA GLY A 110 20.10 -3.52 0.64
C GLY A 110 20.94 -2.48 1.36
N GLU A 111 22.03 -2.01 0.74
CA GLU A 111 22.87 -0.93 1.29
C GLU A 111 22.20 0.43 1.11
N PHE A 112 22.15 1.23 2.18
CA PHE A 112 21.67 2.62 2.11
C PHE A 112 22.64 3.50 1.30
N LYS A 113 22.12 4.26 0.33
CA LYS A 113 22.89 5.14 -0.56
C LYS A 113 22.53 6.63 -0.41
N GLY A 114 21.75 6.99 0.61
CA GLY A 114 21.26 8.35 0.83
C GLY A 114 19.78 8.50 0.45
N PHE A 115 19.34 9.73 0.22
CA PHE A 115 17.97 10.02 -0.16
C PHE A 115 17.86 10.43 -1.63
N ILE A 116 16.94 9.81 -2.38
CA ILE A 116 16.53 10.22 -3.73
C ILE A 116 15.19 10.95 -3.70
N ASP A 117 14.92 11.69 -4.77
CA ASP A 117 13.71 12.47 -5.00
C ASP A 117 13.42 13.58 -3.99
N THR A 118 12.86 14.67 -4.51
CA THR A 118 12.22 15.70 -3.70
C THR A 118 10.87 15.17 -3.25
N VAL A 119 10.68 15.04 -1.95
CA VAL A 119 9.33 14.87 -1.39
C VAL A 119 8.55 16.16 -1.64
N ALA A 120 7.30 16.05 -2.05
CA ALA A 120 6.43 17.21 -2.24
C ALA A 120 6.20 17.96 -0.93
N PHE A 121 6.12 17.24 0.19
CA PHE A 121 6.05 17.81 1.52
C PHE A 121 6.51 16.81 2.58
N ARG A 122 6.86 17.31 3.77
CA ARG A 122 7.24 16.47 4.91
C ARG A 122 6.06 16.27 5.85
N ALA A 123 5.70 15.03 6.11
CA ALA A 123 4.59 14.69 6.99
C ALA A 123 4.75 13.31 7.62
N ASP A 124 4.23 13.19 8.83
CA ASP A 124 3.95 11.90 9.46
C ASP A 124 2.67 11.31 8.86
N ALA A 125 2.67 10.03 8.54
CA ALA A 125 1.48 9.34 8.02
C ALA A 125 0.30 9.36 9.01
N ARG A 126 0.56 9.58 10.31
CA ARG A 126 -0.44 9.74 11.37
C ARG A 126 -1.07 11.13 11.41
N ALA A 127 -0.47 12.13 10.75
CA ALA A 127 -0.91 13.52 10.78
C ALA A 127 -0.50 14.23 9.48
N LEU A 128 -1.30 14.04 8.43
CA LEU A 128 -1.07 14.64 7.13
C LEU A 128 -1.56 16.10 7.15
N PRO A 129 -0.78 17.07 6.62
CA PRO A 129 -1.15 18.48 6.53
C PRO A 129 -2.16 18.74 5.39
N ILE A 130 -3.25 17.97 5.38
CA ILE A 130 -4.25 17.92 4.31
C ILE A 130 -5.62 18.18 4.92
N LYS A 131 -6.46 18.93 4.20
CA LYS A 131 -7.84 19.17 4.61
C LYS A 131 -8.66 17.88 4.60
N THR A 132 -9.61 17.76 5.50
CA THR A 132 -10.54 16.62 5.53
C THR A 132 -11.31 16.55 4.20
N GLY A 133 -11.41 15.36 3.63
CA GLY A 133 -12.18 15.13 2.41
C GLY A 133 -11.66 15.81 1.14
N SER A 134 -10.36 16.13 1.05
CA SER A 134 -9.82 16.94 -0.06
C SER A 134 -8.99 16.16 -1.09
N ILE A 135 -8.68 14.88 -0.85
CA ILE A 135 -7.83 14.09 -1.76
C ILE A 135 -8.58 12.88 -2.34
N ASP A 136 -8.17 12.48 -3.53
CA ASP A 136 -8.83 11.43 -4.32
C ASP A 136 -8.25 10.05 -4.02
N GLY A 137 -6.97 9.99 -3.69
CA GLY A 137 -6.34 8.74 -3.34
C GLY A 137 -5.08 8.87 -2.51
N VAL A 138 -4.81 7.84 -1.73
CA VAL A 138 -3.55 7.66 -1.01
C VAL A 138 -2.96 6.31 -1.38
N PHE A 139 -1.67 6.32 -1.65
CA PHE A 139 -0.84 5.16 -1.86
C PHE A 139 0.08 5.02 -0.65
N CYS A 140 0.15 3.81 -0.09
CA CYS A 140 1.00 3.51 1.04
C CYS A 140 1.69 2.16 0.83
N SER A 141 3.02 2.19 0.90
CA SER A 141 3.86 1.02 0.84
C SER A 141 4.96 1.18 1.88
N CYS A 142 5.25 0.14 2.66
CA CYS A 142 6.34 0.13 3.66
C CYS A 142 6.13 0.92 4.97
N LEU A 143 4.89 1.32 5.33
CA LEU A 143 4.66 1.94 6.63
C LEU A 143 5.06 1.00 7.79
N ALA A 144 6.02 1.45 8.60
CA ALA A 144 6.64 0.70 9.71
C ALA A 144 7.38 -0.59 9.28
N SER A 145 7.82 -0.68 8.02
CA SER A 145 8.59 -1.80 7.48
C SER A 145 9.98 -1.37 7.01
N VAL A 146 10.73 -0.65 7.85
CA VAL A 146 12.17 -0.43 7.63
C VAL A 146 12.90 -1.65 8.18
N SER A 147 13.75 -2.30 7.37
CA SER A 147 14.57 -3.40 7.86
C SER A 147 15.45 -2.93 9.04
N PRO A 148 15.76 -3.76 10.05
CA PRO A 148 16.59 -3.33 11.18
C PRO A 148 17.95 -2.75 10.74
N ARG A 149 18.53 -3.32 9.68
CA ARG A 149 19.75 -2.81 9.04
C ARG A 149 19.53 -1.45 8.40
N GLY A 150 18.42 -1.27 7.68
CA GLY A 150 18.11 0.03 7.10
C GLY A 150 17.78 1.11 8.13
N ALA A 151 17.19 0.74 9.26
CA ALA A 151 16.94 1.66 10.36
C ALA A 151 18.26 2.13 10.99
N GLU A 152 19.23 1.22 11.14
CA GLU A 152 20.57 1.55 11.64
C GLU A 152 21.36 2.41 10.65
N ASP A 153 21.34 2.07 9.37
CA ASP A 153 21.99 2.85 8.32
C ASP A 153 21.43 4.29 8.24
N ILE A 154 20.11 4.47 8.38
CA ILE A 154 19.46 5.79 8.44
C ILE A 154 19.93 6.56 9.69
N ARG A 155 20.01 5.91 10.86
CA ARG A 155 20.46 6.55 12.10
C ARG A 155 21.90 7.05 12.02
N GLN A 156 22.79 6.27 11.43
CA GLN A 156 24.21 6.61 11.33
C GLN A 156 24.49 7.74 10.33
N GLN A 157 23.62 7.92 9.33
CA GLN A 157 23.82 8.92 8.27
C GLN A 157 22.91 10.16 8.38
N THR A 158 21.96 10.18 9.31
CA THR A 158 21.14 11.38 9.59
C THR A 158 21.83 12.21 10.68
N PRO A 159 22.17 13.50 10.43
CA PRO A 159 22.72 14.35 11.48
C PRO A 159 21.83 14.35 12.71
N SER A 160 22.44 14.22 13.90
CA SER A 160 21.78 14.21 15.22
C SER A 160 20.66 15.25 15.39
N GLU A 161 20.80 16.42 14.74
CA GLU A 161 19.84 17.54 14.80
C GLU A 161 18.66 17.42 13.83
N ALA A 162 18.78 16.59 12.78
CA ALA A 162 17.72 16.33 11.77
C ALA A 162 16.91 15.07 12.08
N VAL A 163 17.41 14.22 12.98
CA VAL A 163 16.60 13.28 13.75
C VAL A 163 15.82 14.12 14.76
N SER A 164 14.80 14.83 14.26
CA SER A 164 13.88 15.55 15.13
C SER A 164 13.38 14.59 16.20
N ALA A 165 12.88 15.17 17.29
CA ALA A 165 12.20 14.45 18.35
C ALA A 165 11.14 13.44 17.85
N ASP A 166 10.79 13.34 16.56
CA ASP A 166 9.86 12.39 15.96
C ASP A 166 10.41 10.97 15.75
N VAL A 167 11.72 10.80 15.47
CA VAL A 167 12.35 9.45 15.47
C VAL A 167 12.67 9.02 16.90
N ALA A 168 12.97 9.99 17.79
CA ALA A 168 13.16 9.76 19.23
C ALA A 168 11.83 9.61 20.01
N ALA A 169 10.73 10.20 19.53
CA ALA A 169 9.35 9.98 19.98
C ALA A 169 8.75 8.71 19.37
N GLY A 170 9.54 7.97 18.58
CA GLY A 170 9.47 6.52 18.50
C GLY A 170 9.73 5.88 19.87
N GLY A 171 8.92 6.22 20.88
CA GLY A 171 8.53 5.22 21.86
C GLY A 171 8.12 3.96 21.10
N ARG A 172 8.23 2.81 21.75
CA ARG A 172 7.83 1.51 21.19
C ARG A 172 6.31 1.47 20.98
N GLU A 173 5.76 2.37 20.17
CA GLU A 173 4.39 2.34 19.72
C GLU A 173 4.27 1.07 18.89
N ASP A 174 3.35 0.22 19.30
CA ASP A 174 3.07 -1.02 18.60
C ASP A 174 2.78 -0.68 17.13
N VAL A 175 3.44 -1.37 16.21
CA VAL A 175 3.30 -1.18 14.76
C VAL A 175 1.83 -1.19 14.34
N LYS A 176 0.98 -1.98 15.00
CA LYS A 176 -0.47 -2.01 14.74
C LYS A 176 -1.16 -0.70 15.12
N ILE A 177 -0.75 -0.05 16.21
CA ILE A 177 -1.30 1.25 16.63
C ILE A 177 -0.93 2.32 15.62
N LEU A 178 0.35 2.37 15.22
CA LEU A 178 0.83 3.31 14.21
C LEU A 178 0.06 3.17 12.90
N ARG A 179 -0.12 1.93 12.42
CA ARG A 179 -0.85 1.65 11.17
C ARG A 179 -2.32 2.03 11.26
N ARG A 180 -2.99 1.74 12.38
CA ARG A 180 -4.38 2.17 12.61
C ARG A 180 -4.52 3.69 12.52
N ARG A 181 -3.66 4.44 13.22
CA ARG A 181 -3.68 5.91 13.17
C ARG A 181 -3.45 6.44 11.76
N ALA A 182 -2.55 5.84 11.00
CA ALA A 182 -2.35 6.22 9.60
C ALA A 182 -3.59 5.92 8.73
N ILE A 183 -4.25 4.77 8.93
CA ILE A 183 -5.49 4.43 8.22
C ILE A 183 -6.63 5.41 8.58
N GLU A 184 -6.76 5.79 9.86
CA GLU A 184 -7.72 6.80 10.32
C GLU A 184 -7.46 8.16 9.67
N GLU A 185 -6.19 8.56 9.64
CA GLU A 185 -5.78 9.85 9.06
C GLU A 185 -6.04 9.90 7.54
N VAL A 186 -5.75 8.81 6.83
CA VAL A 186 -6.11 8.68 5.43
C VAL A 186 -7.63 8.70 5.24
N TRP A 187 -8.38 7.99 6.08
CA TRP A 187 -9.84 8.01 6.02
C TRP A 187 -10.38 9.44 6.19
N ARG A 188 -9.82 10.24 7.10
CA ARG A 188 -10.15 11.66 7.26
C ARG A 188 -9.84 12.47 6.00
N ALA A 189 -8.64 12.32 5.45
CA ALA A 189 -8.19 13.12 4.30
C ALA A 189 -8.94 12.78 3.00
N LEU A 190 -9.30 11.51 2.80
CA LEU A 190 -10.00 11.06 1.59
C LEU A 190 -11.40 11.67 1.48
N LYS A 191 -11.72 12.16 0.28
CA LYS A 191 -13.09 12.50 -0.09
C LYS A 191 -13.97 11.26 -0.18
N ARG A 192 -15.29 11.44 -0.20
CA ARG A 192 -16.22 10.34 -0.52
C ARG A 192 -15.93 9.82 -1.93
N GLY A 193 -15.80 8.50 -2.05
CA GLY A 193 -15.31 7.82 -3.23
C GLY A 193 -13.78 7.78 -3.34
N GLY A 194 -13.02 8.31 -2.39
CA GLY A 194 -11.56 8.25 -2.39
C GLY A 194 -11.04 6.83 -2.17
N LEU A 195 -9.82 6.56 -2.67
CA LEU A 195 -9.16 5.25 -2.55
C LEU A 195 -7.96 5.29 -1.63
N LEU A 196 -7.78 4.24 -0.82
CA LEU A 196 -6.50 3.95 -0.18
C LEU A 196 -5.94 2.65 -0.76
N ILE A 197 -4.77 2.74 -1.39
CA ILE A 197 -4.00 1.63 -1.93
C ILE A 197 -2.92 1.28 -0.90
N TRP A 198 -3.07 0.14 -0.24
CA TRP A 198 -2.27 -0.25 0.90
C TRP A 198 -1.48 -1.54 0.62
N GLN A 199 -0.18 -1.42 0.39
CA GLN A 199 0.71 -2.54 0.10
C GLN A 199 1.58 -2.92 1.31
N GLY A 200 1.72 -4.22 1.55
CA GLY A 200 2.37 -4.72 2.77
C GLY A 200 1.45 -4.64 3.98
N GLY A 201 0.15 -4.76 3.76
CA GLY A 201 -0.92 -4.88 4.75
C GLY A 201 -0.79 -6.10 5.63
N LEU A 202 -1.36 -6.01 6.83
CA LEU A 202 -1.66 -7.12 7.72
C LEU A 202 -3.17 -7.37 7.69
N LYS A 203 -3.60 -8.58 8.07
CA LYS A 203 -5.03 -8.88 8.22
C LYS A 203 -5.72 -7.89 9.18
N SER A 204 -5.03 -7.44 10.22
CA SER A 204 -5.56 -6.43 11.15
C SER A 204 -5.86 -5.08 10.50
N ASP A 205 -5.14 -4.71 9.44
CA ASP A 205 -5.39 -3.45 8.71
C ASP A 205 -6.66 -3.57 7.86
N LEU A 206 -6.84 -4.72 7.20
CA LEU A 206 -8.04 -5.05 6.43
C LEU A 206 -9.29 -4.96 7.31
N GLU A 207 -9.28 -5.64 8.46
CA GLU A 207 -10.42 -5.63 9.39
C GLU A 207 -10.68 -4.24 9.99
N PHE A 208 -9.61 -3.53 10.35
CA PHE A 208 -9.74 -2.19 10.91
C PHE A 208 -10.29 -1.19 9.88
N GLY A 209 -9.82 -1.23 8.63
CA GLY A 209 -10.34 -0.37 7.58
C GLY A 209 -11.85 -0.59 7.37
N LYS A 210 -12.30 -1.84 7.36
CA LYS A 210 -13.74 -2.17 7.32
C LYS A 210 -14.49 -1.59 8.52
N GLN A 211 -13.94 -1.76 9.72
CA GLN A 211 -14.53 -1.26 10.97
C GLN A 211 -14.78 0.26 10.93
N ILE A 212 -13.86 1.04 10.37
CA ILE A 212 -14.00 2.51 10.29
C ILE A 212 -14.79 3.00 9.07
N GLY A 213 -15.38 2.09 8.29
CA GLY A 213 -16.31 2.43 7.22
C GLY A 213 -15.71 2.44 5.80
N PHE A 214 -14.50 1.88 5.60
CA PHE A 214 -14.08 1.56 4.24
C PHE A 214 -14.82 0.32 3.73
N SER A 215 -15.17 0.35 2.45
CA SER A 215 -15.39 -0.89 1.69
C SER A 215 -14.06 -1.40 1.14
N VAL A 216 -13.93 -2.71 0.96
CA VAL A 216 -12.71 -3.32 0.41
C VAL A 216 -13.10 -4.04 -0.88
N PRO A 217 -13.14 -3.36 -2.03
CA PRO A 217 -13.56 -4.00 -3.28
C PRO A 217 -12.50 -4.91 -3.92
N HIS A 218 -11.25 -4.86 -3.45
CA HIS A 218 -10.16 -5.68 -3.96
C HIS A 218 -9.08 -5.84 -2.88
N TYR A 219 -8.64 -7.06 -2.63
CA TYR A 219 -7.41 -7.34 -1.91
C TYR A 219 -6.69 -8.59 -2.45
N GLU A 220 -5.38 -8.64 -2.24
CA GLU A 220 -4.52 -9.78 -2.51
C GLU A 220 -3.91 -10.28 -1.22
N GLU A 221 -3.95 -11.58 -0.98
CA GLU A 221 -3.20 -12.26 0.07
C GLU A 221 -1.95 -12.90 -0.55
N GLN A 222 -0.77 -12.41 -0.16
CA GLN A 222 0.50 -12.98 -0.54
C GLN A 222 0.97 -13.93 0.56
N VAL A 223 1.05 -15.22 0.22
CA VAL A 223 1.51 -16.29 1.11
C VAL A 223 2.95 -16.64 0.74
N PHE A 224 3.86 -16.38 1.67
CA PHE A 224 5.26 -16.74 1.54
C PHE A 224 5.47 -18.21 1.93
N HIS A 225 6.56 -18.81 1.42
CA HIS A 225 6.91 -20.19 1.71
C HIS A 225 7.04 -20.51 3.22
N ASP A 226 7.41 -19.53 4.05
CA ASP A 226 7.48 -19.68 5.51
C ASP A 226 6.11 -19.56 6.21
N GLY A 227 5.02 -19.49 5.43
CA GLY A 227 3.65 -19.33 5.91
C GLY A 227 3.30 -17.90 6.31
N GLN A 228 4.24 -16.94 6.22
CA GLN A 228 3.91 -15.54 6.46
C GLN A 228 2.93 -15.03 5.41
N LYS A 229 2.06 -14.10 5.83
CA LYS A 229 1.05 -13.50 4.97
C LYS A 229 1.15 -11.99 5.01
N THR A 230 1.17 -11.39 3.83
CA THR A 230 0.99 -9.94 3.67
C THR A 230 -0.16 -9.67 2.71
N TYR A 231 -0.73 -8.48 2.82
CA TYR A 231 -1.89 -8.10 2.03
C TYR A 231 -1.57 -6.91 1.14
N LYS A 232 -2.14 -6.89 -0.07
CA LYS A 232 -2.32 -5.66 -0.83
C LYS A 232 -3.81 -5.34 -0.82
N ILE A 233 -4.19 -4.16 -0.37
CA ILE A 233 -5.59 -3.85 -0.07
C ILE A 233 -5.96 -2.57 -0.80
N VAL A 234 -7.10 -2.61 -1.48
CA VAL A 234 -7.77 -1.43 -1.98
C VAL A 234 -8.93 -1.13 -1.06
N PHE A 235 -8.84 -0.03 -0.32
CA PHE A 235 -9.96 0.51 0.42
C PHE A 235 -10.66 1.59 -0.40
N LEU A 236 -11.99 1.62 -0.34
CA LEU A 236 -12.84 2.63 -0.97
C LEU A 236 -13.74 3.26 0.08
N LYS A 237 -13.63 4.58 0.24
CA LYS A 237 -14.45 5.35 1.18
C LYS A 237 -15.84 5.58 0.61
N LYS A 238 -16.83 4.77 0.99
CA LYS A 238 -18.22 4.88 0.47
C LYS A 238 -19.00 6.06 1.07
N VAL A 239 -18.68 6.44 2.31
CA VAL A 239 -19.34 7.50 3.10
C VAL A 239 -18.39 8.65 3.41
#